data_AF-A0A0K2J917-F1
#
_entry.id   AF-A0A0K2J917-F1
#
_cell.length_a   1.000
_cell.length_b   1.000
_cell.length_c   1.000
_cell.angle_alpha   90.00
_cell.angle_beta   90.00
_cell.angle_gamma   90.00
#
_symmetry.space_group_name_H-M   'P 1'
#
loop_
_entity.id
_entity.type
_entity.pdbx_description
1 polymer ?
#
loop_
_entity_poly.entity_id
_entity_poly.type
_entity_poly.pdbx_seq_one_letter_code
_entity_poly.pdbx_strand_id
1 'polypeptide(L)'
;MKEVERTIHLYRKVDVNESMEERHEKVMEGLSKLEAPLGLKDSEIPEIPDFGTELVCFYDAKNIKTKGVSIEGVYRWRGLKYVIWDELRYEFKITYKLIDYKKIIYDNLPKVINIFDPYVADVFVSPSYSIAYKESYKSEILKLKEKGLKIGELQDVLFTLSPVMYFNEESYNKLIKVPKEELLERLKGKAKGVMLLEKGIYIIFNDKADITYEEFVEMNNTFKPLLGLI
;
A
#
# COMPACT_ATOMS: atom_id res chain seq x y z
N MET A 1 -5.61 11.64 23.78
CA MET A 1 -5.26 10.31 23.24
C MET A 1 -5.05 10.51 21.75
N LYS A 2 -3.84 10.33 21.20
CA LYS A 2 -3.63 10.50 19.76
C LYS A 2 -4.46 9.41 19.07
N GLU A 3 -5.44 9.79 18.26
CA GLU A 3 -6.16 8.84 17.43
C GLU A 3 -5.18 8.32 16.39
N VAL A 4 -4.68 7.11 16.59
CA VAL A 4 -3.73 6.49 15.66
C VAL A 4 -4.56 5.87 14.54
N GLU A 5 -4.82 6.67 13.52
CA GLU A 5 -5.43 6.22 12.28
C GLU A 5 -4.42 5.44 11.44
N ARG A 6 -4.90 4.42 10.75
CA ARG A 6 -4.12 3.64 9.77
C ARG A 6 -4.87 3.70 8.47
N THR A 7 -4.10 3.91 7.41
CA THR A 7 -4.61 3.84 6.05
C THR A 7 -3.92 2.70 5.32
N ILE A 8 -4.66 1.83 4.67
CA ILE A 8 -4.11 0.89 3.70
C ILE A 8 -4.38 1.48 2.33
N HIS A 9 -3.33 1.69 1.55
CA HIS A 9 -3.47 2.10 0.16
C HIS A 9 -3.12 0.95 -0.77
N LEU A 10 -3.94 0.75 -1.79
CA LEU A 10 -3.67 -0.14 -2.90
C LEU A 10 -3.76 0.69 -4.18
N TYR A 11 -2.67 0.71 -4.95
CA TYR A 11 -2.60 1.44 -6.21
C TYR A 11 -2.48 0.45 -7.35
N ARG A 12 -3.42 0.47 -8.28
CA ARG A 12 -3.36 -0.34 -9.50
C ARG A 12 -3.23 0.57 -10.71
N LYS A 13 -2.28 0.26 -11.58
CA LYS A 13 -2.12 0.94 -12.86
C LYS A 13 -3.36 0.70 -13.72
N VAL A 14 -3.97 1.76 -14.24
CA VAL A 14 -5.13 1.63 -15.14
C VAL A 14 -4.74 0.81 -16.38
N ASP A 15 -5.56 -0.19 -16.69
CA ASP A 15 -5.53 -0.89 -17.96
C ASP A 15 -6.54 -0.24 -18.90
N VAL A 16 -6.07 0.25 -20.05
CA VAL A 16 -6.91 0.91 -21.05
C VAL A 16 -7.85 -0.06 -21.77
N ASN A 17 -7.62 -1.37 -21.64
CA ASN A 17 -8.45 -2.42 -22.25
C ASN A 17 -9.49 -2.99 -21.28
N GLU A 18 -9.50 -2.58 -20.01
CA GLU A 18 -10.48 -2.97 -19.00
C GLU A 18 -11.39 -1.77 -18.72
N SER A 19 -12.71 -1.95 -18.84
CA SER A 19 -13.63 -0.87 -18.52
C SER A 19 -13.66 -0.59 -17.01
N MET A 20 -14.24 0.55 -16.61
CA MET A 20 -14.41 0.84 -15.18
C MET A 20 -15.45 -0.09 -14.55
N GLU A 21 -16.50 -0.40 -15.30
CA GLU A 21 -17.58 -1.31 -14.95
C GLU A 21 -17.06 -2.73 -14.69
N GLU A 22 -16.32 -3.31 -15.65
CA GLU A 22 -15.69 -4.63 -15.52
C GLU A 22 -14.77 -4.69 -14.30
N ARG A 23 -13.99 -3.63 -14.11
CA ARG A 23 -13.08 -3.50 -12.98
C ARG A 23 -13.84 -3.43 -11.65
N HIS A 24 -14.92 -2.65 -11.58
CA HIS A 24 -15.73 -2.50 -10.38
C HIS A 24 -16.43 -3.81 -10.02
N GLU A 25 -17.09 -4.45 -10.99
CA GLU A 25 -17.74 -5.75 -10.80
C GLU A 25 -16.78 -6.80 -10.25
N LYS A 26 -15.59 -6.93 -10.87
CA LYS A 26 -14.57 -7.88 -10.42
C LYS A 26 -14.09 -7.62 -8.99
N VAL A 27 -13.83 -6.37 -8.64
CA VAL A 27 -13.37 -6.00 -7.29
C VAL A 27 -14.49 -6.25 -6.27
N MET A 28 -15.71 -5.80 -6.57
CA MET A 28 -16.86 -5.98 -5.67
C MET A 28 -17.22 -7.44 -5.48
N GLU A 29 -17.22 -8.25 -6.55
CA GLU A 29 -17.46 -9.69 -6.47
C GLU A 29 -16.42 -10.36 -5.56
N GLY A 30 -15.14 -10.02 -5.72
CA GLY A 30 -14.08 -10.53 -4.86
C GLY A 30 -14.25 -10.12 -3.40
N LEU A 31 -14.48 -8.82 -3.15
CA LEU A 31 -14.66 -8.30 -1.79
C LEU A 31 -15.90 -8.87 -1.11
N SER A 32 -16.99 -9.12 -1.86
CA SER A 32 -18.24 -9.72 -1.33
C SER A 32 -18.04 -11.13 -0.74
N LYS A 33 -16.98 -11.83 -1.15
CA LYS A 33 -16.65 -13.18 -0.67
C LYS A 33 -15.75 -13.14 0.57
N LEU A 34 -15.16 -11.99 0.90
CA LEU A 34 -14.27 -11.83 2.04
C LEU A 34 -15.03 -11.38 3.30
N GLU A 35 -14.68 -12.00 4.42
CA GLU A 35 -15.16 -11.59 5.74
C GLU A 35 -14.59 -10.22 6.16
N ALA A 36 -15.21 -9.64 7.18
CA ALA A 36 -14.69 -8.47 7.87
C ALA A 36 -13.24 -8.70 8.41
N PRO A 37 -12.41 -7.65 8.55
CA PRO A 37 -12.77 -6.23 8.47
C PRO A 37 -12.59 -5.58 7.09
N LEU A 38 -11.87 -6.22 6.16
CA LEU A 38 -11.56 -5.63 4.84
C LEU A 38 -12.47 -6.11 3.70
N GLY A 39 -13.22 -7.20 3.91
CA GLY A 39 -14.18 -7.70 2.94
C GLY A 39 -15.56 -7.07 3.09
N LEU A 40 -16.46 -7.40 2.16
CA LEU A 40 -17.84 -6.91 2.08
C LEU A 40 -18.86 -8.04 2.20
N LYS A 41 -18.48 -9.22 2.70
CA LYS A 41 -19.44 -10.30 2.92
C LYS A 41 -20.58 -9.86 3.82
N ASP A 42 -21.80 -10.23 3.42
CA ASP A 42 -23.07 -9.87 4.04
C ASP A 42 -23.35 -8.35 4.08
N SER A 43 -22.57 -7.55 3.35
CA SER A 43 -22.69 -6.08 3.31
C SER A 43 -23.29 -5.63 1.98
N GLU A 44 -23.79 -4.39 1.97
CA GLU A 44 -24.23 -3.75 0.73
C GLU A 44 -23.02 -3.53 -0.19
N ILE A 45 -23.20 -3.88 -1.46
CA ILE A 45 -22.20 -3.67 -2.49
C ILE A 45 -22.50 -2.29 -3.11
N PRO A 46 -21.52 -1.38 -3.16
CA PRO A 46 -21.73 -0.08 -3.79
C PRO A 46 -22.10 -0.26 -5.27
N GLU A 47 -22.91 0.65 -5.78
CA GLU A 47 -23.18 0.73 -7.22
C GLU A 47 -21.92 1.18 -7.97
N ILE A 48 -21.89 0.88 -9.27
CA ILE A 48 -20.83 1.36 -10.15
C ILE A 48 -20.87 2.90 -10.18
N PRO A 49 -19.79 3.60 -9.82
CA PRO A 49 -19.78 5.06 -9.77
C PRO A 49 -19.70 5.69 -11.16
N ASP A 50 -20.33 6.85 -11.36
CA ASP A 50 -20.27 7.60 -12.61
C ASP A 50 -19.19 8.72 -12.54
N PHE A 51 -18.48 8.92 -13.64
CA PHE A 51 -17.56 10.05 -13.81
C PHE A 51 -18.30 11.38 -13.96
N GLY A 52 -19.53 11.37 -14.48
CA GLY A 52 -20.25 12.60 -14.83
C GLY A 52 -19.42 13.46 -15.78
N THR A 53 -18.99 14.65 -15.33
CA THR A 53 -18.10 15.55 -16.09
C THR A 53 -16.65 15.53 -15.63
N GLU A 54 -16.31 14.70 -14.64
CA GLU A 54 -15.00 14.65 -14.01
C GLU A 54 -14.11 13.54 -14.61
N LEU A 55 -12.80 13.61 -14.32
CA LEU A 55 -11.83 12.59 -14.73
C LEU A 55 -11.56 11.53 -13.65
N VAL A 56 -12.25 11.64 -12.51
CA VAL A 56 -12.16 10.74 -11.38
C VAL A 56 -13.55 10.52 -10.80
N CYS A 57 -13.86 9.30 -10.39
CA CYS A 57 -15.05 8.99 -9.64
C CYS A 57 -14.70 8.13 -8.42
N PHE A 58 -15.62 8.11 -7.46
CA PHE A 58 -15.42 7.51 -6.15
C PHE A 58 -16.61 6.64 -5.81
N TYR A 59 -16.36 5.58 -5.03
CA TYR A 59 -17.41 4.87 -4.31
C TYR A 59 -16.96 4.65 -2.87
N ASP A 60 -17.93 4.65 -1.96
CA ASP A 60 -17.75 4.32 -0.56
C ASP A 60 -18.44 3.00 -0.24
N ALA A 61 -17.80 2.19 0.59
CA ALA A 61 -18.39 0.97 1.12
C ALA A 61 -18.07 0.82 2.61
N LYS A 62 -18.90 0.06 3.31
CA LYS A 62 -18.69 -0.28 4.72
C LYS A 62 -19.10 -1.72 4.95
N ASN A 63 -18.25 -2.47 5.67
CA ASN A 63 -18.66 -3.78 6.13
C ASN A 63 -19.69 -3.64 7.29
N ILE A 64 -20.79 -4.39 7.21
CA ILE A 64 -21.87 -4.33 8.20
C ILE A 64 -21.42 -4.73 9.62
N LYS A 65 -20.45 -5.64 9.73
CA LYS A 65 -19.87 -6.15 10.98
C LYS A 65 -18.75 -5.26 11.52
N THR A 66 -18.13 -4.41 10.70
CA THR A 66 -16.99 -3.55 11.10
C THR A 66 -17.13 -2.12 10.59
N LYS A 67 -18.19 -1.43 11.01
CA LYS A 67 -18.53 -0.05 10.59
C LYS A 67 -17.45 1.01 10.88
N GLY A 68 -16.48 0.71 11.76
CA GLY A 68 -15.33 1.57 12.04
C GLY A 68 -14.20 1.47 11.01
N VAL A 69 -14.38 0.71 9.92
CA VAL A 69 -13.50 0.69 8.75
C VAL A 69 -14.22 1.39 7.60
N SER A 70 -13.62 2.45 7.08
CA SER A 70 -14.02 3.06 5.83
C SER A 70 -13.34 2.33 4.67
N ILE A 71 -14.07 2.13 3.58
CA ILE A 71 -13.55 1.57 2.33
C ILE A 71 -13.90 2.56 1.22
N GLU A 72 -12.90 3.15 0.58
CA GLU A 72 -13.08 4.07 -0.53
C GLU A 72 -12.35 3.50 -1.75
N GLY A 73 -13.04 3.44 -2.89
CA GLY A 73 -12.40 3.15 -4.15
C GLY A 73 -12.44 4.35 -5.09
N VAL A 74 -11.35 4.51 -5.83
CA VAL A 74 -11.15 5.61 -6.77
C VAL A 74 -10.89 5.03 -8.14
N TYR A 75 -11.68 5.45 -9.12
CA TYR A 75 -11.42 5.16 -10.53
C TYR A 75 -11.09 6.42 -11.29
N ARG A 76 -10.24 6.26 -12.30
CA ARG A 76 -9.77 7.36 -13.12
C ARG A 76 -10.09 7.17 -14.58
N TRP A 77 -10.41 8.24 -15.30
CA TRP A 77 -10.79 8.13 -16.70
C TRP A 77 -9.74 7.37 -17.55
N ARG A 78 -10.20 6.36 -18.29
CA ARG A 78 -9.33 5.43 -19.04
C ARG A 78 -8.74 6.05 -20.31
N GLY A 79 -9.36 7.12 -20.84
CA GLY A 79 -8.90 7.81 -22.04
C GLY A 79 -7.71 8.76 -21.85
N LEU A 80 -7.07 8.78 -20.66
CA LEU A 80 -5.93 9.66 -20.38
C LEU A 80 -4.64 9.11 -20.98
N LYS A 81 -3.78 10.00 -21.51
CA LYS A 81 -2.52 9.62 -22.20
C LYS A 81 -1.36 9.27 -21.27
N TYR A 82 -1.53 9.44 -19.96
CA TYR A 82 -0.48 9.22 -18.97
C TYR A 82 -0.81 8.02 -18.09
N VAL A 83 0.18 7.51 -17.35
CA VAL A 83 -0.06 6.46 -16.36
C VAL A 83 -0.90 7.03 -15.23
N ILE A 84 -2.03 6.37 -14.96
CA ILE A 84 -2.99 6.76 -13.94
C ILE A 84 -3.26 5.54 -13.03
N TRP A 85 -3.72 5.78 -11.81
CA TRP A 85 -3.95 4.76 -10.79
C TRP A 85 -5.42 4.66 -10.41
N ASP A 86 -5.98 3.47 -10.52
CA ASP A 86 -7.15 3.11 -9.73
C ASP A 86 -6.68 2.81 -8.30
N GLU A 87 -7.46 3.23 -7.32
CA GLU A 87 -7.08 3.14 -5.92
C GLU A 87 -8.16 2.41 -5.11
N LEU A 88 -7.73 1.69 -4.09
CA LEU A 88 -8.58 1.18 -3.02
C LEU A 88 -7.94 1.54 -1.69
N ARG A 89 -8.72 2.17 -0.82
CA ARG A 89 -8.26 2.71 0.44
C ARG A 89 -9.10 2.16 1.58
N TYR A 90 -8.42 1.77 2.65
CA TYR A 90 -9.06 1.40 3.90
C TYR A 90 -8.59 2.34 5.00
N GLU A 91 -9.53 2.92 5.75
CA GLU A 91 -9.20 3.79 6.88
C GLU A 91 -9.85 3.27 8.16
N PHE A 92 -9.06 3.12 9.21
CA PHE A 92 -9.55 2.67 10.51
C PHE A 92 -8.66 3.15 11.66
N LYS A 93 -9.27 3.23 12.84
CA LYS A 93 -8.54 3.51 14.10
C LYS A 93 -8.07 2.19 14.70
N ILE A 94 -6.78 2.10 15.06
CA ILE A 94 -6.24 0.88 15.69
C ILE A 94 -6.86 0.58 17.06
N THR A 95 -7.44 1.60 17.70
CA THR A 95 -8.14 1.47 18.99
C THR A 95 -9.56 0.93 18.85
N TYR A 96 -10.04 0.74 17.61
CA TYR A 96 -11.37 0.19 17.39
C TYR A 96 -11.39 -1.29 17.75
N LYS A 97 -12.20 -1.67 18.74
CA LYS A 97 -12.19 -3.02 19.36
C LYS A 97 -12.39 -4.19 18.40
N LEU A 98 -13.04 -3.97 17.26
CA LEU A 98 -13.29 -5.00 16.25
C LEU A 98 -12.12 -5.16 15.26
N ILE A 99 -11.06 -4.37 15.42
CA ILE A 99 -9.87 -4.41 14.58
C ILE A 99 -8.77 -5.17 15.29
N ASP A 100 -8.42 -6.32 14.71
CA ASP A 100 -7.17 -6.99 14.98
C ASP A 100 -6.17 -6.61 13.88
N TYR A 101 -5.29 -5.67 14.20
CA TYR A 101 -4.28 -5.16 13.25
C TYR A 101 -3.36 -6.27 12.73
N LYS A 102 -2.98 -7.24 13.58
CA LYS A 102 -2.14 -8.35 13.14
C LYS A 102 -2.89 -9.24 12.17
N LYS A 103 -4.15 -9.58 12.47
CA LYS A 103 -4.98 -10.34 11.53
C LYS A 103 -5.15 -9.60 10.19
N ILE A 104 -5.30 -8.28 10.22
CA ILE A 104 -5.37 -7.46 9.01
C ILE A 104 -4.13 -7.66 8.13
N ILE A 105 -2.92 -7.48 8.68
CA ILE A 105 -1.69 -7.51 7.87
C ILE A 105 -1.24 -8.95 7.53
N TYR A 106 -1.48 -9.93 8.40
CA TYR A 106 -1.01 -11.30 8.17
C TYR A 106 -2.01 -12.15 7.37
N ASP A 107 -3.31 -11.85 7.42
CA ASP A 107 -4.35 -12.70 6.80
C ASP A 107 -5.28 -11.94 5.83
N ASN A 108 -5.81 -10.78 6.21
CA ASN A 108 -6.86 -10.14 5.41
C ASN A 108 -6.30 -9.39 4.19
N LEU A 109 -5.27 -8.56 4.38
CA LEU A 109 -4.71 -7.73 3.31
C LEU A 109 -4.14 -8.55 2.13
N PRO A 110 -3.42 -9.67 2.34
CA PRO A 110 -3.00 -10.53 1.22
C PRO A 110 -4.16 -11.00 0.34
N LYS A 111 -5.33 -11.29 0.92
CA LYS A 111 -6.53 -11.71 0.17
C LYS A 111 -7.09 -10.56 -0.67
N VAL A 112 -7.13 -9.35 -0.11
CA VAL A 112 -7.54 -8.13 -0.83
C VAL A 112 -6.57 -7.82 -1.97
N ILE A 113 -5.26 -7.99 -1.75
CA ILE A 113 -4.24 -7.81 -2.79
C ILE A 113 -4.49 -8.75 -3.97
N ASN A 114 -4.83 -10.02 -3.72
CA ASN A 114 -5.12 -10.97 -4.80
C ASN A 114 -6.38 -10.60 -5.61
N ILE A 115 -7.37 -9.96 -4.98
CA ILE A 115 -8.59 -9.48 -5.65
C ILE A 115 -8.31 -8.21 -6.45
N PHE A 116 -7.72 -7.22 -5.78
CA PHE A 116 -7.51 -5.90 -6.35
C PHE A 116 -6.34 -5.90 -7.35
N ASP A 117 -5.36 -6.78 -7.23
CA ASP A 117 -4.21 -6.85 -8.13
C ASP A 117 -3.47 -5.51 -8.27
N PRO A 118 -3.00 -4.91 -7.15
CA PRO A 118 -2.30 -3.63 -7.19
C PRO A 118 -0.92 -3.75 -7.85
N TYR A 119 -0.41 -2.62 -8.32
CA TYR A 119 1.00 -2.42 -8.63
C TYR A 119 1.86 -2.34 -7.36
N VAL A 120 1.35 -1.61 -6.36
CA VAL A 120 1.95 -1.46 -5.04
C VAL A 120 0.84 -1.30 -4.01
N ALA A 121 1.03 -1.85 -2.83
CA ALA A 121 0.17 -1.56 -1.67
C ALA A 121 1.02 -1.24 -0.46
N ASP A 122 0.49 -0.42 0.44
CA ASP A 122 1.19 -0.03 1.66
C ASP A 122 0.25 0.23 2.84
N VAL A 123 0.71 -0.08 4.05
CA VAL A 123 0.02 0.28 5.30
C VAL A 123 0.64 1.56 5.83
N PHE A 124 0.02 2.68 5.47
CA PHE A 124 0.47 4.02 5.77
C PHE A 124 0.22 4.41 7.24
N VAL A 125 1.22 5.03 7.85
CA VAL A 125 1.21 5.40 9.28
C VAL A 125 0.75 6.83 9.51
N SER A 126 1.44 7.80 8.89
CA SER A 126 1.13 9.22 9.05
C SER A 126 1.90 10.05 8.02
N PRO A 127 1.31 11.11 7.45
CA PRO A 127 2.04 12.06 6.62
C PRO A 127 3.20 12.72 7.37
N SER A 128 3.02 13.00 8.67
CA SER A 128 4.03 13.64 9.49
C SER A 128 5.32 12.83 9.62
N TYR A 129 5.24 11.50 9.69
CA TYR A 129 6.40 10.62 9.79
C TYR A 129 7.20 10.65 8.49
N SER A 130 6.51 10.50 7.36
CA SER A 130 7.13 10.55 6.03
C SER A 130 7.75 11.91 5.73
N ILE A 131 7.10 13.02 6.12
CA ILE A 131 7.65 14.37 5.97
C ILE A 131 8.90 14.54 6.84
N ALA A 132 8.81 14.24 8.14
CA ALA A 132 9.92 14.39 9.07
C ALA A 132 11.13 13.52 8.68
N TYR A 133 10.89 12.27 8.24
CA TYR A 133 11.94 11.38 7.75
C TYR A 133 12.64 11.94 6.50
N LYS A 134 11.89 12.47 5.53
CA LYS A 134 12.48 13.11 4.34
C LYS A 134 13.27 14.36 4.69
N GLU A 135 12.79 15.14 5.66
CA GLU A 135 13.50 16.32 6.15
C GLU A 135 14.81 15.96 6.86
N SER A 136 14.83 14.90 7.68
CA SER A 136 16.06 14.46 8.34
C SER A 136 17.12 13.99 7.33
N TYR A 137 16.69 13.42 6.20
CA TYR A 137 17.57 12.98 5.11
C TYR A 137 18.00 14.09 4.13
N LYS A 138 17.51 15.31 4.28
CA LYS A 138 17.78 16.42 3.34
C LYS A 138 19.27 16.72 3.19
N SER A 139 20.03 16.65 4.28
CA SER A 139 21.49 16.89 4.25
C SER A 139 22.25 15.77 3.53
N GLU A 140 21.85 14.51 3.74
CA GLU A 140 22.37 13.33 3.04
C GLU A 140 22.13 13.43 1.53
N ILE A 141 20.90 13.80 1.15
CA ILE A 141 20.49 13.99 -0.25
C ILE A 141 21.32 15.08 -0.92
N LEU A 142 21.63 16.17 -0.22
CA LEU A 142 22.46 17.24 -0.77
C LEU A 142 23.89 16.74 -1.05
N LYS A 143 24.48 15.98 -0.12
CA LYS A 143 25.80 15.35 -0.31
C LYS A 143 25.79 14.36 -1.47
N LEU A 144 24.72 13.59 -1.63
CA LEU A 144 24.57 12.63 -2.74
C LEU A 144 24.44 13.34 -4.10
N LYS A 145 23.73 14.48 -4.15
CA LYS A 145 23.67 15.35 -5.34
C LYS A 145 25.05 15.91 -5.70
N GLU A 146 25.81 16.38 -4.71
CA GLU A 146 27.18 16.87 -4.92
C GLU A 146 28.12 15.78 -5.45
N LYS A 147 27.88 14.52 -5.09
CA LYS A 147 28.60 13.34 -5.62
C LYS A 147 28.15 12.91 -7.02
N GLY A 148 27.20 13.63 -7.64
CA GLY A 148 26.79 13.40 -9.02
C GLY A 148 25.73 12.31 -9.23
N LEU A 149 24.99 11.89 -8.19
CA LEU A 149 23.87 10.97 -8.35
C LEU A 149 22.78 11.58 -9.26
N LYS A 150 22.21 10.74 -10.13
CA LYS A 150 21.15 11.14 -11.05
C LYS A 150 19.82 11.31 -10.31
N ILE A 151 18.91 12.08 -10.90
CA ILE A 151 17.56 12.34 -10.36
C ILE A 151 16.79 11.04 -10.04
N GLY A 152 16.92 10.01 -10.87
CA GLY A 152 16.28 8.71 -10.62
C GLY A 152 16.84 7.97 -9.40
N GLU A 153 18.16 7.99 -9.21
CA GLU A 153 18.82 7.37 -8.05
C GLU A 153 18.46 8.11 -6.76
N LEU A 154 18.25 9.44 -6.85
CA LEU A 154 17.75 10.24 -5.73
C LEU A 154 16.29 9.92 -5.39
N GLN A 155 15.46 9.52 -6.35
CA GLN A 155 14.08 9.08 -6.09
C GLN A 155 14.06 7.75 -5.33
N ASP A 156 14.94 6.81 -5.67
CA ASP A 156 15.09 5.54 -4.95
C ASP A 156 15.51 5.79 -3.49
N VAL A 157 16.49 6.70 -3.27
CA VAL A 157 16.92 7.12 -1.93
C VAL A 157 15.82 7.88 -1.18
N LEU A 158 14.94 8.61 -1.87
CA LEU A 158 13.81 9.33 -1.28
C LEU A 158 12.62 8.42 -0.97
N PHE A 159 12.61 7.19 -1.48
CA PHE A 159 11.56 6.24 -1.20
C PHE A 159 11.51 5.96 0.31
N THR A 160 10.32 6.14 0.89
CA THR A 160 10.08 5.92 2.31
C THR A 160 9.27 4.64 2.44
N LEU A 161 9.80 3.67 3.18
CA LEU A 161 9.11 2.41 3.45
C LEU A 161 7.97 2.65 4.44
N SER A 162 6.79 2.10 4.12
CA SER A 162 5.72 1.88 5.10
C SER A 162 5.98 0.58 5.87
N PRO A 163 5.45 0.40 7.10
CA PRO A 163 5.61 -0.82 7.90
C PRO A 163 5.30 -2.13 7.18
N VAL A 164 4.35 -2.07 6.25
CA VAL A 164 3.96 -3.22 5.44
C VAL A 164 3.78 -2.76 4.02
N MET A 165 4.36 -3.50 3.07
CA MET A 165 4.32 -3.16 1.65
C MET A 165 4.14 -4.40 0.78
N TYR A 166 3.46 -4.23 -0.34
CA TYR A 166 3.39 -5.17 -1.44
C TYR A 166 3.98 -4.56 -2.70
N PHE A 167 4.73 -5.36 -3.45
CA PHE A 167 5.25 -5.00 -4.76
C PHE A 167 4.86 -6.10 -5.75
N ASN A 168 4.15 -5.74 -6.82
CA ASN A 168 3.98 -6.65 -7.95
C ASN A 168 5.31 -6.82 -8.73
N GLU A 169 5.34 -7.71 -9.71
CA GLU A 169 6.55 -7.94 -10.52
C GLU A 169 7.15 -6.65 -11.14
N GLU A 170 6.30 -5.80 -11.73
CA GLU A 170 6.75 -4.58 -12.41
C GLU A 170 7.33 -3.57 -11.40
N SER A 171 6.66 -3.34 -10.26
CA SER A 171 7.10 -2.41 -9.22
C SER A 171 8.32 -2.92 -8.47
N TYR A 172 8.38 -4.23 -8.23
CA TYR A 172 9.55 -4.89 -7.67
C TYR A 172 10.77 -4.64 -8.54
N ASN A 173 10.74 -5.01 -9.82
CA ASN A 173 11.90 -4.87 -10.70
C ASN A 173 12.31 -3.41 -10.94
N LYS A 174 11.35 -2.48 -10.85
CA LYS A 174 11.63 -1.05 -11.00
C LYS A 174 12.33 -0.46 -9.78
N LEU A 175 11.88 -0.83 -8.57
CA LEU A 175 12.32 -0.21 -7.32
C LEU A 175 13.40 -1.05 -6.62
N ILE A 176 13.17 -2.36 -6.50
CA ILE A 176 14.03 -3.32 -5.82
C ILE A 176 14.95 -3.99 -6.85
N LYS A 177 16.20 -3.54 -6.91
CA LYS A 177 17.20 -4.01 -7.89
C LYS A 177 17.96 -5.26 -7.41
N VAL A 178 17.41 -5.98 -6.46
CA VAL A 178 17.98 -7.21 -5.88
C VAL A 178 17.15 -8.40 -6.35
N PRO A 179 17.77 -9.52 -6.80
CA PRO A 179 17.05 -10.75 -7.11
C PRO A 179 16.19 -11.22 -5.93
N LYS A 180 15.01 -11.80 -6.20
CA LYS A 180 14.07 -12.17 -5.14
C LYS A 180 14.66 -13.17 -4.15
N GLU A 181 15.36 -14.18 -4.65
CA GLU A 181 16.00 -15.21 -3.83
C GLU A 181 17.02 -14.59 -2.88
N GLU A 182 17.81 -13.65 -3.38
CA GLU A 182 18.78 -12.91 -2.58
C GLU A 182 18.08 -12.01 -1.56
N LEU A 183 17.01 -11.32 -1.95
CA LEU A 183 16.23 -10.48 -1.03
C LEU A 183 15.64 -11.31 0.12
N LEU A 184 15.08 -12.49 -0.17
CA LEU A 184 14.53 -13.38 0.85
C LEU A 184 15.57 -13.75 1.90
N GLU A 185 16.79 -14.11 1.48
CA GLU A 185 17.88 -14.39 2.40
C GLU A 185 18.34 -13.14 3.18
N ARG A 186 18.41 -11.97 2.52
CA ARG A 186 18.75 -10.70 3.20
C ARG A 186 17.75 -10.30 4.30
N LEU A 187 16.46 -10.62 4.09
CA LEU A 187 15.35 -10.30 5.02
C LEU A 187 15.13 -11.36 6.11
N LYS A 188 15.67 -12.57 5.93
CA LYS A 188 15.50 -13.70 6.85
C LYS A 188 15.94 -13.35 8.27
N GLY A 189 15.06 -13.59 9.24
CA GLY A 189 15.28 -13.25 10.65
C GLY A 189 15.28 -11.76 10.99
N LYS A 190 15.08 -10.87 10.00
CA LYS A 190 15.01 -9.42 10.18
C LYS A 190 13.59 -8.88 9.97
N ALA A 191 12.97 -9.21 8.84
CA ALA A 191 11.58 -8.86 8.57
C ALA A 191 10.62 -9.68 9.46
N LYS A 192 9.46 -9.10 9.79
CA LYS A 192 8.41 -9.76 10.59
C LYS A 192 7.62 -10.78 9.78
N GLY A 193 7.63 -10.66 8.47
CA GLY A 193 6.99 -11.60 7.55
C GLY A 193 7.33 -11.26 6.12
N VAL A 194 7.51 -12.30 5.30
CA VAL A 194 7.64 -12.17 3.85
C VAL A 194 6.79 -13.26 3.23
N MET A 195 5.89 -12.88 2.33
CA MET A 195 5.01 -13.80 1.60
C MET A 195 5.19 -13.58 0.10
N LEU A 196 5.43 -14.67 -0.62
CA LEU A 196 5.34 -14.68 -2.07
C LEU A 196 3.88 -14.88 -2.43
N LEU A 197 3.28 -13.84 -3.01
CA LEU A 197 1.92 -13.91 -3.57
C LEU A 197 2.02 -14.23 -5.06
N GLU A 198 0.91 -14.63 -5.67
CA GLU A 198 0.88 -15.07 -7.07
C GLU A 198 1.51 -14.07 -8.04
N LYS A 199 1.37 -12.77 -7.77
CA LYS A 199 1.77 -11.67 -8.67
C LYS A 199 2.84 -10.74 -8.10
N GLY A 200 3.45 -11.11 -6.97
CA GLY A 200 4.42 -10.23 -6.32
C GLY A 200 4.86 -10.68 -4.94
N ILE A 201 5.50 -9.76 -4.23
CA ILE A 201 6.05 -9.99 -2.89
C ILE A 201 5.39 -9.07 -1.88
N TYR A 202 5.00 -9.63 -0.75
CA TYR A 202 4.44 -8.92 0.39
C TYR A 202 5.42 -8.98 1.56
N ILE A 203 5.78 -7.82 2.12
CA ILE A 203 6.80 -7.69 3.15
C ILE A 203 6.21 -6.93 4.34
N ILE A 204 6.34 -7.53 5.52
CA ILE A 204 6.01 -6.93 6.81
C ILE A 204 7.33 -6.55 7.48
N PHE A 205 7.71 -5.28 7.40
CA PHE A 205 8.90 -4.74 8.06
C PHE A 205 8.66 -4.51 9.54
N ASN A 206 7.45 -4.07 9.91
CA ASN A 206 7.04 -3.85 11.29
C ASN A 206 5.54 -4.15 11.45
N ASP A 207 5.19 -4.91 12.50
CA ASP A 207 3.83 -5.36 12.81
C ASP A 207 3.19 -4.64 14.01
N LYS A 208 3.84 -3.60 14.54
CA LYS A 208 3.29 -2.76 15.62
C LYS A 208 2.24 -1.81 15.08
N ALA A 209 1.03 -1.93 15.62
CA ALA A 209 -0.08 -1.05 15.26
C ALA A 209 0.22 0.41 15.63
N ASP A 210 0.97 0.64 16.71
CA ASP A 210 1.27 1.94 17.32
C ASP A 210 2.75 2.34 17.18
N ILE A 211 3.40 1.94 16.08
CA ILE A 211 4.80 2.27 15.76
C ILE A 211 5.11 3.75 16.02
N THR A 212 6.20 4.02 16.76
CA THR A 212 6.67 5.39 17.02
C THR A 212 7.46 5.95 15.84
N TYR A 213 7.77 7.25 15.86
CA TYR A 213 8.57 7.86 14.80
C TYR A 213 10.00 7.30 14.81
N GLU A 214 10.58 7.11 15.98
CA GLU A 214 11.92 6.54 16.15
C GLU A 214 11.99 5.12 15.58
N GLU A 215 11.00 4.29 15.89
CA GLU A 215 10.89 2.93 15.33
C GLU A 215 10.68 2.94 13.81
N PHE A 216 9.92 3.91 13.29
CA PHE A 216 9.72 4.10 11.86
C PHE A 216 11.01 4.50 11.14
N VAL A 217 11.83 5.37 11.75
CA VAL A 217 13.17 5.74 11.23
C VAL A 217 14.11 4.53 11.28
N GLU A 218 14.18 3.83 12.41
CA GLU A 218 15.02 2.63 12.57
C GLU A 218 14.67 1.56 11.53
N MET A 219 13.38 1.30 11.32
CA MET A 219 12.89 0.39 10.30
C MET A 219 13.38 0.81 8.90
N ASN A 220 13.18 2.07 8.51
CA ASN A 220 13.62 2.56 7.20
C ASN A 220 15.13 2.41 7.02
N ASN A 221 15.91 2.79 8.02
CA ASN A 221 17.38 2.73 7.97
C ASN A 221 17.90 1.29 7.93
N THR A 222 17.17 0.36 8.55
CA THR A 222 17.52 -1.07 8.55
C THR A 222 17.20 -1.73 7.21
N PHE A 223 16.02 -1.48 6.64
CA PHE A 223 15.53 -2.26 5.50
C PHE A 223 15.88 -1.68 4.13
N LYS A 224 16.03 -0.35 4.00
CA LYS A 224 16.38 0.25 2.70
C LYS A 224 17.71 -0.26 2.11
N PRO A 225 18.80 -0.42 2.89
CA PRO A 225 20.03 -1.03 2.37
C PRO A 225 19.83 -2.49 1.94
N LEU A 226 19.01 -3.26 2.67
CA LEU A 226 18.75 -4.66 2.33
C LEU A 226 18.02 -4.79 0.99
N LEU A 227 17.14 -3.83 0.70
CA LEU A 227 16.41 -3.68 -0.56
C LEU A 227 17.24 -3.07 -1.70
N GLY A 228 18.46 -2.61 -1.43
CA GLY A 228 19.31 -1.93 -2.42
C GLY A 228 18.83 -0.52 -2.79
N LEU A 229 18.15 0.17 -1.88
CA LEU A 229 17.62 1.52 -2.10
C LEU A 229 18.57 2.65 -1.68
N ILE A 230 19.69 2.31 -1.02
CA ILE A 230 20.75 3.22 -0.56
C ILE A 230 22.09 2.50 -0.71
#